data_AF-A0A953B7N4-F1
#
_entry.id   AF-A0A953B7N4-F1
#
_cell.length_a   1.000
_cell.length_b   1.000
_cell.length_c   1.000
_cell.angle_alpha   90.00
_cell.angle_beta   90.00
_cell.angle_gamma   90.00
#
_symmetry.space_group_name_H-M   'P 1'
#
loop_
_entity.id
_entity.type
_entity.pdbx_description
1 polymer ?
#
loop_
_entity_poly.entity_id
_entity_poly.type
_entity_poly.pdbx_seq_one_letter_code
_entity_poly.pdbx_strand_id
1 'polypeptide(L)'
;KDDFPASAWKSLNVGRAKVTLGAKDQTRHPRVTVEALNAAESETIHLDPIAVAQGMRITLATREILGGKKEGLTFQVTGQDTITLSIHKPFKLIADQVELRDIASPFGKHDELTYRVTLPEQASWIAVTALPVGLILSPTFASGQATTSFLSGVPVATMDFTKQHSSGERVSALTGQGTISFPDYPHLGSVPLEEGEAIGLEQLNKFTIERITLQPEGGGMNVVGYGLVKQVRTKRGEIPIQHSLTALDALWHNARLAVFFTIIAAVFTTSLGTYRLWKEFKR
;
A
#
# COMPACT_ATOMS: atom_id res chain seq x y z
N LYS A 1 -5.55 -20.84 -1.64
CA LYS A 1 -6.91 -20.90 -1.06
C LYS A 1 -6.67 -21.64 0.22
N ASP A 2 -6.99 -21.05 1.35
CA ASP A 2 -6.90 -21.80 2.58
C ASP A 2 -8.11 -22.74 2.55
N ASP A 3 -7.87 -23.99 2.14
CA ASP A 3 -8.92 -24.92 1.73
C ASP A 3 -9.50 -25.62 2.96
N PHE A 4 -10.37 -24.90 3.66
CA PHE A 4 -11.05 -25.43 4.83
C PHE A 4 -12.29 -26.23 4.43
N PRO A 5 -12.53 -27.41 5.07
CA PRO A 5 -13.74 -28.19 4.83
C PRO A 5 -15.00 -27.39 5.20
N ALA A 6 -16.13 -27.69 4.57
CA ALA A 6 -17.39 -26.97 4.79
C ALA A 6 -17.81 -26.89 6.28
N SER A 7 -17.42 -27.90 7.08
CA SER A 7 -17.69 -28.00 8.53
C SER A 7 -16.90 -27.02 9.40
N ALA A 8 -15.75 -26.51 8.91
CA ALA A 8 -14.94 -25.53 9.64
C ALA A 8 -15.63 -24.16 9.72
N TRP A 9 -16.44 -23.83 8.71
CA TRP A 9 -17.10 -22.53 8.59
C TRP A 9 -18.27 -22.38 9.56
N LYS A 10 -18.23 -21.36 10.43
CA LYS A 10 -19.36 -20.99 11.29
C LYS A 10 -19.95 -19.66 10.85
N SER A 11 -21.27 -19.56 10.89
CA SER A 11 -21.96 -18.30 10.62
C SER A 11 -21.68 -17.29 11.73
N LEU A 12 -21.33 -16.06 11.35
CA LEU A 12 -21.17 -14.93 12.26
C LEU A 12 -22.13 -13.82 11.82
N ASN A 13 -23.25 -13.72 12.52
CA ASN A 13 -24.23 -12.65 12.32
C ASN A 13 -23.85 -11.48 13.21
N VAL A 14 -23.40 -10.39 12.61
CA VAL A 14 -22.93 -9.22 13.33
C VAL A 14 -24.12 -8.31 13.60
N GLY A 15 -24.78 -8.42 14.75
CA GLY A 15 -25.98 -7.61 15.04
C GLY A 15 -25.73 -6.11 15.30
N ARG A 16 -24.49 -5.62 15.15
CA ARG A 16 -24.07 -4.25 15.52
C ARG A 16 -23.20 -3.62 14.44
N ALA A 17 -23.00 -2.30 14.54
CA ALA A 17 -22.21 -1.50 13.59
C ALA A 17 -20.73 -1.88 13.47
N LYS A 18 -20.19 -2.67 14.42
CA LYS A 18 -18.75 -2.91 14.56
C LYS A 18 -18.48 -4.32 15.08
N VAL A 19 -17.56 -5.02 14.42
CA VAL A 19 -16.83 -6.17 14.97
C VAL A 19 -15.43 -5.71 15.32
N THR A 20 -14.92 -6.13 16.48
CA THR A 20 -13.52 -5.90 16.86
C THR A 20 -12.79 -7.25 16.87
N LEU A 21 -11.76 -7.40 16.04
CA LEU A 21 -10.81 -8.52 16.14
C LEU A 21 -9.56 -8.00 16.86
N GLY A 22 -9.25 -8.54 18.04
CA GLY A 22 -8.03 -8.20 18.79
C GLY A 22 -6.96 -9.29 18.62
N ALA A 23 -5.68 -8.96 18.79
CA ALA A 23 -4.65 -9.99 18.84
C ALA A 23 -4.79 -10.86 20.11
N LYS A 24 -4.60 -12.17 19.96
CA LYS A 24 -4.66 -13.15 21.05
C LYS A 24 -3.41 -13.13 21.93
N ASP A 25 -2.25 -12.84 21.34
CA ASP A 25 -0.94 -12.81 22.01
C ASP A 25 -0.10 -11.64 21.47
N GLN A 26 0.65 -10.98 22.35
CA GLN A 26 1.58 -9.89 22.04
C GLN A 26 2.78 -10.34 21.18
N THR A 27 3.09 -11.64 21.17
CA THR A 27 4.30 -12.16 20.50
C THR A 27 4.10 -12.55 19.03
N ARG A 28 2.85 -12.66 18.57
CA ARG A 28 2.52 -13.13 17.22
C ARG A 28 1.79 -12.08 16.42
N HIS A 29 1.98 -12.08 15.10
CA HIS A 29 1.27 -11.16 14.21
C HIS A 29 -0.17 -11.65 13.99
N PRO A 30 -1.19 -10.84 14.32
CA PRO A 30 -2.56 -11.14 13.95
C PRO A 30 -2.68 -11.16 12.43
N ARG A 31 -3.32 -12.20 11.90
CA ARG A 31 -3.56 -12.35 10.46
C ARG A 31 -5.05 -12.47 10.19
N VAL A 32 -5.51 -11.67 9.23
CA VAL A 32 -6.90 -11.69 8.77
C VAL A 32 -6.93 -11.83 7.26
N THR A 33 -7.48 -12.94 6.79
CA THR A 33 -7.76 -13.20 5.37
C THR A 33 -9.24 -12.96 5.11
N VAL A 34 -9.54 -12.22 4.04
CA VAL A 34 -10.91 -11.87 3.62
C VAL A 34 -11.14 -12.44 2.23
N GLU A 35 -12.18 -13.24 2.05
CA GLU A 35 -12.54 -13.85 0.76
C GLU A 35 -14.03 -13.70 0.44
N ALA A 36 -14.39 -13.63 -0.84
CA ALA A 36 -15.80 -13.54 -1.23
C ALA A 36 -16.52 -14.86 -0.88
N LEU A 37 -17.80 -14.77 -0.49
CA LEU A 37 -18.58 -15.97 -0.13
C LEU A 37 -18.71 -16.92 -1.34
N ASN A 38 -19.08 -16.36 -2.50
CA ASN A 38 -19.20 -17.05 -3.78
C ASN A 38 -18.08 -16.59 -4.72
N ALA A 39 -17.11 -17.46 -4.99
CA ALA A 39 -16.02 -17.15 -5.92
C ALA A 39 -16.41 -17.33 -7.40
N ALA A 40 -17.56 -17.96 -7.67
CA ALA A 40 -18.09 -18.20 -9.01
C ALA A 40 -19.01 -17.06 -9.47
N GLU A 41 -19.60 -16.33 -8.52
CA GLU A 41 -20.29 -15.08 -8.79
C GLU A 41 -19.22 -14.00 -8.78
N SER A 42 -19.24 -13.13 -9.79
CA SER A 42 -18.28 -12.03 -10.01
C SER A 42 -18.36 -10.93 -8.95
N GLU A 43 -18.56 -11.28 -7.68
CA GLU A 43 -18.70 -10.33 -6.61
C GLU A 43 -17.33 -9.93 -6.07
N THR A 44 -16.91 -8.73 -6.46
CA THR A 44 -15.74 -8.08 -5.92
C THR A 44 -15.96 -7.76 -4.43
N ILE A 45 -15.02 -8.18 -3.58
CA ILE A 45 -14.89 -7.57 -2.26
C ILE A 45 -14.32 -6.18 -2.50
N HIS A 46 -15.16 -5.16 -2.30
CA HIS A 46 -14.65 -3.81 -2.13
C HIS A 46 -14.14 -3.70 -0.70
N LEU A 47 -12.84 -3.45 -0.55
CA LEU A 47 -12.31 -2.93 0.71
C LEU A 47 -12.34 -1.42 0.60
N ASP A 48 -13.01 -0.79 1.56
CA ASP A 48 -12.91 0.66 1.70
C ASP A 48 -11.47 1.11 1.95
N PRO A 49 -11.17 2.39 1.68
CA PRO A 49 -9.91 3.03 2.04
C PRO A 49 -9.47 2.67 3.47
N ILE A 50 -8.35 1.98 3.59
CA ILE A 50 -7.73 1.73 4.88
C ILE A 50 -7.07 3.03 5.33
N ALA A 51 -7.65 3.70 6.32
CA ALA A 51 -7.03 4.86 6.94
C ALA A 51 -5.73 4.43 7.62
N VAL A 52 -4.59 4.94 7.18
CA VAL A 52 -3.28 4.66 7.78
C VAL A 52 -2.69 5.94 8.38
N ALA A 53 -2.15 5.85 9.59
CA ALA A 53 -1.49 6.99 10.22
C ALA A 53 -0.26 7.45 9.42
N GLN A 54 0.14 8.71 9.57
CA GLN A 54 1.36 9.19 8.92
C GLN A 54 2.60 8.48 9.51
N GLY A 55 3.56 8.12 8.65
CA GLY A 55 4.82 7.49 9.09
C GLY A 55 4.79 5.96 9.18
N MET A 56 3.68 5.33 8.81
CA MET A 56 3.55 3.88 8.83
C MET A 56 4.31 3.20 7.69
N ARG A 57 4.75 1.97 7.94
CA ARG A 57 5.36 1.10 6.93
C ARG A 57 4.31 0.15 6.37
N ILE A 58 4.18 0.17 5.04
CA ILE A 58 3.29 -0.74 4.31
C ILE A 58 4.15 -1.71 3.50
N THR A 59 3.86 -3.00 3.64
CA THR A 59 4.43 -4.06 2.80
C THR A 59 3.33 -4.68 1.97
N LEU A 60 3.56 -4.76 0.66
CA LEU A 60 2.63 -5.33 -0.32
C LEU A 60 3.29 -6.55 -0.96
N ALA A 61 2.56 -7.66 -1.02
CA ALA A 61 3.01 -8.85 -1.73
C ALA A 61 1.86 -9.52 -2.45
N THR A 62 2.06 -9.93 -3.70
CA THR A 62 1.14 -10.84 -4.37
C THR A 62 1.31 -12.25 -3.81
N ARG A 63 0.23 -13.01 -3.77
CA ARG A 63 0.19 -14.40 -3.33
C ARG A 63 -0.51 -15.21 -4.40
N GLU A 64 0.16 -16.23 -4.92
CA GLU A 64 -0.50 -17.21 -5.76
C GLU A 64 -1.41 -18.10 -4.91
N ILE A 65 -2.65 -18.27 -5.34
CA ILE A 65 -3.63 -19.12 -4.68
C ILE A 65 -3.76 -20.39 -5.52
N LEU A 66 -3.40 -21.53 -4.90
CA LEU A 66 -3.48 -22.90 -5.47
C LEU A 66 -4.47 -23.04 -6.65
N GLY A 67 -3.93 -23.38 -7.82
CA GLY A 67 -4.70 -23.60 -9.05
C GLY A 67 -4.67 -22.45 -10.08
N GLY A 68 -3.78 -21.46 -9.92
CA GLY A 68 -3.43 -20.45 -10.94
C GLY A 68 -4.53 -19.45 -11.34
N LYS A 69 -5.77 -19.63 -10.85
CA LYS A 69 -6.94 -18.83 -11.26
C LYS A 69 -7.32 -17.72 -10.28
N LYS A 70 -6.52 -17.49 -9.24
CA LYS A 70 -6.82 -16.51 -8.20
C LYS A 70 -5.53 -15.83 -7.74
N GLU A 71 -5.64 -14.51 -7.56
CA GLU A 71 -4.57 -13.67 -7.07
C GLU A 71 -4.95 -13.19 -5.68
N GLY A 72 -4.09 -13.49 -4.72
CA GLY A 72 -4.17 -12.93 -3.38
C GLY A 72 -3.25 -11.73 -3.28
N LEU A 73 -3.62 -10.78 -2.43
CA LEU A 73 -2.70 -9.76 -1.96
C LEU A 73 -2.48 -9.96 -0.47
N THR A 74 -1.24 -9.82 -0.03
CA THR A 74 -0.89 -9.64 1.37
C THR A 74 -0.52 -8.19 1.59
N PHE A 75 -1.20 -7.55 2.52
CA PHE A 75 -1.02 -6.18 2.93
C PHE A 75 -0.66 -6.18 4.41
N GLN A 76 0.55 -5.72 4.73
CA GLN A 76 1.00 -5.61 6.11
C GLN A 76 1.20 -4.13 6.46
N VAL A 77 0.60 -3.69 7.57
CA VAL A 77 0.79 -2.35 8.12
C VAL A 77 1.48 -2.46 9.47
N THR A 78 2.62 -1.78 9.61
CA THR A 78 3.39 -1.74 10.85
C THR A 78 3.35 -0.36 11.47
N GLY A 79 3.16 -0.30 12.79
CA GLY A 79 3.08 0.93 13.59
C GLY A 79 1.66 1.45 13.86
N GLN A 80 0.63 0.72 13.41
CA GLN A 80 -0.77 1.10 13.57
C GLN A 80 -1.55 0.03 14.33
N ASP A 81 -2.27 0.48 15.35
CA ASP A 81 -2.98 -0.41 16.27
C ASP A 81 -4.38 -0.79 15.80
N THR A 82 -4.97 -0.11 14.81
CA THR A 82 -6.33 -0.46 14.35
C THR A 82 -6.49 -0.14 12.89
N ILE A 83 -7.00 -1.11 12.13
CA ILE A 83 -7.40 -0.97 10.74
C ILE A 83 -8.89 -1.26 10.62
N THR A 84 -9.59 -0.38 9.93
CA THR A 84 -11.01 -0.57 9.61
C THR A 84 -11.15 -1.12 8.20
N LEU A 85 -11.91 -2.20 8.07
CA LEU A 85 -12.32 -2.82 6.82
C LEU A 85 -13.82 -2.59 6.65
N SER A 86 -14.24 -1.77 5.71
CA SER A 86 -15.65 -1.75 5.33
C SER A 86 -15.89 -2.77 4.22
N ILE A 87 -16.87 -3.63 4.43
CA ILE A 87 -17.29 -4.66 3.49
C ILE A 87 -18.81 -4.66 3.50
N HIS A 88 -19.44 -4.51 2.34
CA HIS A 88 -20.89 -4.35 2.25
C HIS A 88 -21.63 -5.63 1.85
N LYS A 89 -20.88 -6.69 1.51
CA LYS A 89 -21.44 -7.98 1.06
C LYS A 89 -21.06 -9.10 2.03
N PRO A 90 -21.83 -10.19 2.09
CA PRO A 90 -21.43 -11.38 2.85
C PRO A 90 -20.08 -11.91 2.37
N PHE A 91 -19.22 -12.28 3.31
CA PHE A 91 -17.85 -12.68 2.99
C PHE A 91 -17.33 -13.74 3.97
N LYS A 92 -16.23 -14.38 3.60
CA LYS A 92 -15.49 -15.35 4.40
C LYS A 92 -14.34 -14.63 5.11
N LEU A 93 -14.25 -14.84 6.41
CA LEU A 93 -13.18 -14.30 7.25
C LEU A 93 -12.39 -15.47 7.82
N ILE A 94 -11.08 -15.50 7.58
CA ILE A 94 -10.17 -16.43 8.26
C ILE A 94 -9.28 -15.58 9.16
N ALA A 95 -9.24 -15.94 10.42
CA ALA A 95 -8.68 -15.14 11.48
C ALA A 95 -7.69 -16.02 12.26
N ASP A 96 -6.41 -15.68 12.24
CA ASP A 96 -5.34 -16.41 12.91
C ASP A 96 -4.64 -15.51 13.93
N GLN A 97 -4.38 -16.05 15.13
CA GLN A 97 -3.85 -15.34 16.28
C GLN A 97 -4.69 -14.11 16.68
N VAL A 98 -6.00 -14.17 16.42
CA VAL A 98 -6.97 -13.14 16.81
C VAL A 98 -8.07 -13.70 17.69
N GLU A 99 -8.61 -12.84 18.53
CA GLU A 99 -9.81 -13.06 19.33
C GLU A 99 -10.93 -12.12 18.87
N LEU A 100 -12.14 -12.67 18.75
CA LEU A 100 -13.34 -11.87 18.51
C LEU A 100 -13.72 -11.17 19.81
N ARG A 101 -13.77 -9.84 19.78
CA ARG A 101 -14.27 -9.01 20.90
C ARG A 101 -15.67 -8.52 20.58
N ASP A 102 -16.41 -8.18 21.62
CA ASP A 102 -17.75 -7.59 21.55
C ASP A 102 -18.88 -8.49 21.01
N ILE A 103 -18.56 -9.70 20.52
CA ILE A 103 -19.51 -10.70 20.00
C ILE A 103 -19.14 -12.07 20.55
N ALA A 104 -20.14 -12.85 20.95
CA ALA A 104 -19.93 -14.23 21.38
C ALA A 104 -19.37 -15.06 20.22
N SER A 105 -18.17 -15.62 20.41
CA SER A 105 -17.58 -16.50 19.40
C SER A 105 -18.39 -17.80 19.31
N PRO A 106 -18.81 -18.25 18.11
CA PRO A 106 -19.38 -19.58 17.89
C PRO A 106 -18.33 -20.69 18.05
N PHE A 107 -17.05 -20.32 18.23
CA PHE A 107 -15.93 -21.23 18.45
C PHE A 107 -15.47 -21.21 19.91
N GLY A 108 -14.92 -22.34 20.37
CA GLY A 108 -14.12 -22.38 21.60
C GLY A 108 -12.76 -21.69 21.44
N LYS A 109 -11.83 -21.93 22.38
CA LYS A 109 -10.46 -21.39 22.32
C LYS A 109 -9.63 -22.09 21.25
N HIS A 110 -9.66 -21.59 20.02
CA HIS A 110 -8.80 -22.02 18.92
C HIS A 110 -7.82 -20.93 18.51
N ASP A 111 -6.76 -21.30 17.78
CA ASP A 111 -5.74 -20.38 17.28
C ASP A 111 -6.13 -19.78 15.91
N GLU A 112 -6.84 -20.56 15.11
CA GLU A 112 -7.36 -20.18 13.80
C GLU A 112 -8.89 -20.35 13.76
N LEU A 113 -9.58 -19.37 13.19
CA LEU A 113 -11.03 -19.22 13.22
C LEU A 113 -11.55 -18.89 11.82
N THR A 114 -12.58 -19.62 11.34
CA THR A 114 -13.12 -19.45 9.99
C THR A 114 -14.61 -19.10 10.02
N TYR A 115 -14.97 -17.88 9.63
CA TYR A 115 -16.33 -17.35 9.70
C TYR A 115 -16.95 -17.11 8.32
N ARG A 116 -18.26 -17.32 8.22
CA ARG A 116 -19.12 -16.74 7.18
C ARG A 116 -19.82 -15.53 7.79
N VAL A 117 -19.35 -14.35 7.43
CA VAL A 117 -19.79 -13.10 8.04
C VAL A 117 -20.91 -12.49 7.22
N THR A 118 -22.00 -12.15 7.88
CA THR A 118 -23.10 -11.35 7.33
C THR A 118 -23.23 -10.09 8.18
N LEU A 119 -23.02 -8.93 7.55
CA LEU A 119 -23.18 -7.62 8.15
C LEU A 119 -24.60 -7.08 7.86
N PRO A 120 -25.24 -6.37 8.81
CA PRO A 120 -26.54 -5.75 8.56
C PRO A 120 -26.37 -4.53 7.66
N GLU A 121 -27.40 -4.19 6.88
CA GLU A 121 -27.35 -3.08 5.91
C GLU A 121 -26.90 -1.73 6.51
N GLN A 122 -27.20 -1.50 7.80
CA GLN A 122 -26.86 -0.27 8.52
C GLN A 122 -25.46 -0.28 9.17
N ALA A 123 -24.76 -1.41 9.16
CA ALA A 123 -23.46 -1.63 9.78
C ALA A 123 -22.39 -1.95 8.73
N SER A 124 -21.62 -0.95 8.34
CA SER A 124 -20.82 -1.04 7.12
C SER A 124 -19.40 -1.60 7.31
N TRP A 125 -18.93 -1.86 8.55
CA TRP A 125 -17.50 -2.08 8.76
C TRP A 125 -17.10 -2.98 9.93
N ILE A 126 -15.87 -3.51 9.82
CA ILE A 126 -15.17 -4.37 10.77
C ILE A 126 -13.88 -3.67 11.15
N ALA A 127 -13.65 -3.47 12.44
CA ALA A 127 -12.34 -3.06 12.92
C ALA A 127 -11.51 -4.29 13.28
N VAL A 128 -10.31 -4.31 12.73
CA VAL A 128 -9.25 -5.22 13.15
C VAL A 128 -8.27 -4.40 13.97
N THR A 129 -8.25 -4.63 15.28
CA THR A 129 -7.29 -4.03 16.19
C THR A 129 -6.06 -4.92 16.23
N ALA A 130 -4.96 -4.39 15.73
CA ALA A 130 -3.67 -5.03 15.74
C ALA A 130 -2.83 -4.57 16.93
N LEU A 131 -1.73 -5.28 17.15
CA LEU A 131 -0.69 -4.87 18.09
C LEU A 131 0.28 -3.91 17.39
N PRO A 132 1.13 -3.21 18.16
CA PRO A 132 2.16 -2.32 17.58
C PRO A 132 3.08 -3.00 16.56
N VAL A 133 3.28 -4.32 16.71
CA VAL A 133 4.05 -5.17 15.78
C VAL A 133 3.42 -5.28 14.38
N GLY A 134 2.18 -4.84 14.21
CA GLY A 134 1.52 -4.68 12.91
C GLY A 134 0.45 -5.73 12.61
N LEU A 135 -0.41 -5.40 11.65
CA LEU A 135 -1.48 -6.25 11.14
C LEU A 135 -1.09 -6.84 9.79
N ILE A 136 -1.40 -8.12 9.57
CA ILE A 136 -1.37 -8.72 8.23
C ILE A 136 -2.81 -8.92 7.75
N LEU A 137 -3.19 -8.18 6.72
CA LEU A 137 -4.42 -8.37 5.96
C LEU A 137 -4.11 -9.14 4.68
N SER A 138 -4.95 -10.10 4.33
CA SER A 138 -4.78 -10.91 3.13
C SER A 138 -6.07 -10.99 2.33
N PRO A 139 -6.47 -9.94 1.61
CA PRO A 139 -7.61 -10.06 0.71
C PRO A 139 -7.33 -11.01 -0.45
N THR A 140 -8.34 -11.81 -0.79
CA THR A 140 -8.34 -12.71 -1.94
C THR A 140 -9.32 -12.21 -2.99
N PHE A 141 -8.86 -12.04 -4.23
CA PHE A 141 -9.68 -11.59 -5.34
C PHE A 141 -9.90 -12.73 -6.36
N ALA A 142 -11.00 -12.65 -7.11
CA ALA A 142 -11.15 -13.46 -8.32
C ALA A 142 -10.21 -12.92 -9.42
N SER A 143 -9.59 -13.81 -10.22
CA SER A 143 -8.73 -13.38 -11.32
C SER A 143 -9.48 -12.45 -12.27
N GLY A 144 -8.83 -11.34 -12.63
CA GLY A 144 -9.40 -10.30 -13.51
C GLY A 144 -10.39 -9.34 -12.89
N GLN A 145 -10.69 -9.50 -11.60
CA GLN A 145 -11.64 -8.66 -10.87
C GLN A 145 -10.99 -7.72 -9.85
N ALA A 146 -9.67 -7.79 -9.71
CA ALA A 146 -8.88 -6.88 -8.91
C ALA A 146 -8.68 -5.50 -9.59
N THR A 147 -9.60 -5.10 -10.47
CA THR A 147 -9.59 -3.82 -11.19
C THR A 147 -10.01 -2.64 -10.31
N THR A 148 -10.48 -2.89 -9.09
CA THR A 148 -10.90 -1.84 -8.14
C THR A 148 -9.76 -1.43 -7.22
N SER A 149 -9.59 -0.12 -7.04
CA SER A 149 -8.72 0.45 -6.02
C SER A 149 -9.24 0.01 -4.64
N PHE A 150 -8.48 -0.84 -3.95
CA PHE A 150 -8.80 -1.28 -2.57
C PHE A 150 -7.98 -0.51 -1.52
N LEU A 151 -7.09 0.39 -1.95
CA LEU A 151 -6.38 1.36 -1.12
C LEU A 151 -6.42 2.70 -1.82
N SER A 152 -7.04 3.70 -1.19
CA SER A 152 -7.03 5.08 -1.66
C SER A 152 -6.75 6.00 -0.48
N GLY A 153 -6.01 7.07 -0.72
CA GLY A 153 -5.77 8.09 0.32
C GLY A 153 -4.80 7.64 1.42
N VAL A 154 -4.03 6.57 1.19
CA VAL A 154 -3.12 6.00 2.20
C VAL A 154 -1.78 6.75 2.18
N PRO A 155 -1.43 7.54 3.22
CA PRO A 155 -0.12 8.18 3.27
C PRO A 155 0.95 7.14 3.58
N VAL A 156 2.02 7.11 2.78
CA VAL A 156 3.10 6.14 2.92
C VAL A 156 4.44 6.85 3.05
N ALA A 157 5.24 6.42 4.03
CA ALA A 157 6.60 6.94 4.25
C ALA A 157 7.67 6.13 3.50
N THR A 158 7.44 4.82 3.34
CA THR A 158 8.30 3.89 2.60
C THR A 158 7.48 2.79 1.96
N MET A 159 7.80 2.42 0.72
CA MET A 159 7.29 1.20 0.09
C MET A 159 8.45 0.25 -0.16
N ASP A 160 8.27 -1.01 0.15
CA ASP A 160 9.33 -2.02 0.03
C ASP A 160 8.76 -3.26 -0.69
N PHE A 161 9.34 -3.57 -1.84
CA PHE A 161 8.95 -4.70 -2.69
C PHE A 161 9.93 -5.86 -2.49
N THR A 162 10.13 -6.24 -1.23
CA THR A 162 10.92 -7.41 -0.83
C THR A 162 10.08 -8.38 -0.02
N LYS A 163 10.41 -9.67 -0.13
CA LYS A 163 9.84 -10.75 0.69
C LYS A 163 10.91 -11.34 1.58
N GLN A 164 10.50 -11.90 2.72
CA GLN A 164 11.40 -12.65 3.58
C GLN A 164 11.46 -14.10 3.10
N HIS A 165 12.66 -14.58 2.80
CA HIS A 165 12.94 -15.97 2.48
C HIS A 165 12.88 -16.84 3.75
N SER A 166 12.77 -18.17 3.60
CA SER A 166 12.72 -19.10 4.73
C SER A 166 13.96 -19.05 5.63
N SER A 167 15.11 -18.63 5.08
CA SER A 167 16.36 -18.39 5.81
C SER A 167 16.35 -17.08 6.64
N GLY A 168 15.30 -16.26 6.51
CA GLY A 168 15.21 -14.93 7.13
C GLY A 168 15.78 -13.80 6.27
N GLU A 169 16.44 -14.11 5.15
CA GLU A 169 16.99 -13.11 4.22
C GLU A 169 15.89 -12.34 3.48
N ARG A 170 16.07 -11.02 3.27
CA ARG A 170 15.19 -10.24 2.39
C ARG A 170 15.62 -10.42 0.93
N VAL A 171 14.71 -10.98 0.12
CA VAL A 171 14.89 -11.17 -1.32
C VAL A 171 13.86 -10.34 -2.08
N SER A 172 14.05 -10.14 -3.39
CA SER A 172 13.07 -9.41 -4.19
C SER A 172 11.70 -10.09 -4.19
N ALA A 173 10.64 -9.28 -4.12
CA ALA A 173 9.27 -9.72 -4.34
C ALA A 173 8.88 -9.67 -5.83
N LEU A 174 9.73 -9.13 -6.69
CA LEU A 174 9.47 -8.98 -8.12
C LEU A 174 9.74 -10.32 -8.83
N THR A 175 8.68 -10.97 -9.31
CA THR A 175 8.71 -12.28 -9.97
C THR A 175 8.74 -12.21 -11.49
N GLY A 176 8.85 -11.01 -12.07
CA GLY A 176 8.89 -10.78 -13.51
C GLY A 176 9.38 -9.38 -13.83
N GLN A 177 9.39 -8.98 -15.10
CA GLN A 177 9.77 -7.63 -15.47
C GLN A 177 8.73 -6.60 -14.99
N GLY A 178 9.19 -5.39 -14.67
CA GLY A 178 8.35 -4.29 -14.24
C GLY A 178 8.81 -2.96 -14.81
N THR A 179 8.05 -1.90 -14.53
CA THR A 179 8.39 -0.53 -14.97
C THR A 179 7.93 0.47 -13.93
N ILE A 180 8.78 1.46 -13.60
CA ILE A 180 8.39 2.68 -12.88
C ILE A 180 8.27 3.80 -13.90
N SER A 181 7.14 4.51 -13.92
CA SER A 181 6.92 5.66 -14.79
C SER A 181 6.55 6.90 -13.98
N PHE A 182 6.84 8.08 -14.55
CA PHE A 182 6.54 9.37 -13.95
C PHE A 182 5.63 10.19 -14.88
N PRO A 183 4.29 9.94 -14.87
CA PRO A 183 3.37 10.55 -15.83
C PRO A 183 3.40 12.09 -15.82
N ASP A 184 3.55 12.69 -14.64
CA ASP A 184 3.62 14.15 -14.47
C ASP A 184 5.00 14.74 -14.86
N TYR A 185 6.00 13.89 -15.04
CA TYR A 185 7.38 14.27 -15.38
C TYR A 185 7.89 13.39 -16.55
N PRO A 186 7.27 13.47 -17.75
CA PRO A 186 7.56 12.55 -18.85
C PRO A 186 9.01 12.61 -19.36
N HIS A 187 9.72 13.71 -19.10
CA HIS A 187 11.14 13.86 -19.43
C HIS A 187 12.06 12.95 -18.61
N LEU A 188 11.61 12.45 -17.46
CA LEU A 188 12.34 11.44 -16.66
C LEU A 188 12.27 10.04 -17.29
N GLY A 189 11.37 9.84 -18.26
CA GLY A 189 11.16 8.55 -18.90
C GLY A 189 10.57 7.50 -17.96
N SER A 190 10.86 6.25 -18.27
CA SER A 190 10.47 5.08 -17.48
C SER A 190 11.72 4.30 -17.07
N VAL A 191 11.74 3.80 -15.84
CA VAL A 191 12.80 2.95 -15.32
C VAL A 191 12.35 1.50 -15.46
N PRO A 192 12.96 0.69 -16.35
CA PRO A 192 12.67 -0.73 -16.42
C PRO A 192 13.20 -1.43 -15.17
N LEU A 193 12.48 -2.44 -14.72
CA LEU A 193 12.80 -3.28 -13.56
C LEU A 193 12.96 -4.72 -14.03
N GLU A 194 14.03 -5.36 -13.59
CA GLU A 194 14.28 -6.75 -13.95
C GLU A 194 13.75 -7.73 -12.90
N GLU A 195 13.41 -8.93 -13.35
CA GLU A 195 13.04 -10.02 -12.45
C GLU A 195 14.12 -10.24 -11.38
N GLY A 196 13.69 -10.37 -10.12
CA GLY A 196 14.61 -10.56 -8.99
C GLY A 196 15.28 -9.28 -8.48
N GLU A 197 15.06 -8.12 -9.10
CA GLU A 197 15.57 -6.83 -8.60
C GLU A 197 14.77 -6.39 -7.37
N ALA A 198 15.46 -6.11 -6.26
CA ALA A 198 14.79 -5.62 -5.05
C ALA A 198 14.57 -4.11 -5.16
N ILE A 199 13.32 -3.66 -4.95
CA ILE A 199 12.94 -2.26 -5.11
C ILE A 199 12.43 -1.72 -3.78
N GLY A 200 12.90 -0.54 -3.39
CA GLY A 200 12.40 0.22 -2.25
C GLY A 200 12.19 1.68 -2.64
N LEU A 201 11.03 2.24 -2.32
CA LEU A 201 10.78 3.68 -2.38
C LEU A 201 10.92 4.24 -0.97
N GLU A 202 11.93 5.07 -0.75
CA GLU A 202 12.29 5.61 0.56
C GLU A 202 12.07 7.12 0.62
N GLN A 203 11.92 7.62 1.84
CA GLN A 203 11.74 9.03 2.14
C GLN A 203 10.58 9.66 1.35
N LEU A 204 9.48 8.91 1.26
CA LEU A 204 8.27 9.35 0.61
C LEU A 204 7.64 10.49 1.41
N ASN A 205 7.44 11.65 0.78
CA ASN A 205 6.89 12.84 1.42
C ASN A 205 5.56 13.23 0.76
N LYS A 206 4.51 13.30 1.58
CA LYS A 206 3.12 13.48 1.11
C LYS A 206 2.77 12.49 -0.02
N PHE A 207 3.36 11.30 0.03
CA PHE A 207 3.08 10.26 -0.94
C PHE A 207 1.85 9.50 -0.52
N THR A 208 0.92 9.37 -1.45
CA THR A 208 -0.35 8.71 -1.25
C THR A 208 -0.52 7.64 -2.31
N ILE A 209 -0.82 6.42 -1.89
CA ILE A 209 -1.28 5.39 -2.84
C ILE A 209 -2.71 5.76 -3.25
N GLU A 210 -2.91 5.97 -4.55
CA GLU A 210 -4.21 6.30 -5.15
C GLU A 210 -4.95 5.03 -5.57
N ARG A 211 -4.21 4.10 -6.18
CA ARG A 211 -4.78 2.86 -6.70
C ARG A 211 -3.76 1.73 -6.72
N ILE A 212 -4.23 0.56 -6.33
CA ILE A 212 -3.56 -0.71 -6.62
C ILE A 212 -4.51 -1.57 -7.44
N THR A 213 -4.00 -2.17 -8.52
CA THR A 213 -4.74 -3.05 -9.42
C THR A 213 -3.93 -4.30 -9.69
N LEU A 214 -4.51 -5.49 -9.54
CA LEU A 214 -3.83 -6.75 -9.92
C LEU A 214 -4.14 -7.09 -11.38
N GLN A 215 -3.15 -7.62 -12.08
CA GLN A 215 -3.23 -7.90 -13.52
C GLN A 215 -3.58 -9.37 -13.79
N PRO A 216 -4.80 -9.67 -14.31
CA PRO A 216 -5.32 -11.05 -14.47
C PRO A 216 -4.42 -12.04 -15.20
N GLU A 217 -3.74 -11.57 -16.24
CA GLU A 217 -3.05 -12.43 -17.21
C GLU A 217 -1.55 -12.53 -16.95
N GLY A 218 -1.01 -11.71 -16.03
CA GLY A 218 0.42 -11.55 -15.83
C GLY A 218 0.92 -11.79 -14.40
N GLY A 219 0.04 -12.05 -13.43
CA GLY A 219 0.46 -12.21 -12.02
C GLY A 219 1.10 -10.94 -11.43
N GLY A 220 0.81 -9.79 -12.03
CA GLY A 220 1.44 -8.50 -11.74
C GLY A 220 0.57 -7.59 -10.86
N MET A 221 1.18 -6.53 -10.36
CA MET A 221 0.50 -5.49 -9.59
C MET A 221 0.87 -4.13 -10.16
N ASN A 222 -0.14 -3.34 -10.52
CA ASN A 222 0.02 -1.93 -10.87
C ASN A 222 -0.26 -1.07 -9.63
N VAL A 223 0.72 -0.29 -9.20
CA VAL A 223 0.58 0.66 -8.09
C VAL A 223 0.71 2.07 -8.63
N VAL A 224 -0.34 2.86 -8.42
CA VAL A 224 -0.40 4.28 -8.77
C VAL A 224 -0.47 5.08 -7.47
N GLY A 225 0.39 6.07 -7.36
CA GLY A 225 0.39 7.01 -6.25
C GLY A 225 0.92 8.36 -6.69
N TYR A 226 0.65 9.38 -5.88
CA TYR A 226 1.09 10.75 -6.10
C TYR A 226 1.86 11.25 -4.88
N GLY A 227 2.87 12.07 -5.11
CA GLY A 227 3.66 12.70 -4.06
C GLY A 227 5.15 12.73 -4.39
N LEU A 228 5.97 13.08 -3.40
CA LEU A 228 7.42 13.21 -3.60
C LEU A 228 8.13 11.92 -3.20
N VAL A 229 8.79 11.28 -4.16
CA VAL A 229 9.75 10.20 -3.94
C VAL A 229 11.15 10.83 -3.91
N LYS A 230 11.81 10.83 -2.76
CA LYS A 230 13.18 11.38 -2.66
C LYS A 230 14.24 10.34 -3.02
N GLN A 231 13.95 9.06 -2.83
CA GLN A 231 14.91 8.00 -3.06
C GLN A 231 14.20 6.75 -3.59
N VAL A 232 14.67 6.27 -4.73
CA VAL A 232 14.34 4.95 -5.27
C VAL A 232 15.58 4.10 -5.09
N ARG A 233 15.46 2.99 -4.36
CA ARG A 233 16.52 2.00 -4.21
C ARG A 233 16.20 0.83 -5.11
N THR A 234 17.13 0.47 -5.97
CA THR A 234 17.13 -0.83 -6.61
C THR A 234 18.41 -1.57 -6.21
N LYS A 235 18.31 -2.85 -5.85
CA LYS A 235 19.49 -3.66 -5.48
C LYS A 235 19.84 -4.55 -6.67
N ARG A 236 20.70 -4.03 -7.53
CA ARG A 236 21.32 -4.76 -8.64
C ARG A 236 22.82 -4.93 -8.38
N GLY A 237 23.20 -5.33 -7.17
CA GLY A 237 24.60 -5.37 -6.74
C GLY A 237 25.32 -4.01 -6.66
N GLU A 238 24.72 -2.94 -7.18
CA GLU A 238 25.31 -1.60 -7.25
C GLU A 238 24.59 -0.60 -6.34
N ILE A 239 25.32 0.48 -6.04
CA ILE A 239 24.99 1.56 -5.12
C ILE A 239 23.58 2.09 -5.40
N PRO A 240 22.74 2.35 -4.37
CA PRO A 240 21.41 2.89 -4.56
C PRO A 240 21.45 4.15 -5.44
N ILE A 241 20.85 4.08 -6.63
CA ILE A 241 20.78 5.23 -7.53
C ILE A 241 19.76 6.21 -6.95
N GLN A 242 20.25 7.29 -6.33
CA GLN A 242 19.39 8.31 -5.77
C GLN A 242 18.73 9.11 -6.89
N HIS A 243 17.53 8.69 -7.29
CA HIS A 243 16.63 9.52 -8.09
C HIS A 243 15.89 10.51 -7.18
N SER A 244 16.57 11.59 -6.79
CA SER A 244 15.92 12.73 -6.15
C SER A 244 15.64 13.80 -7.20
N LEU A 245 14.38 14.22 -7.34
CA LEU A 245 14.05 15.49 -8.00
C LEU A 245 14.77 16.61 -7.25
N THR A 246 15.85 17.12 -7.83
CA THR A 246 16.56 18.24 -7.22
C THR A 246 15.70 19.50 -7.34
N ALA A 247 15.84 20.45 -6.40
CA ALA A 247 15.17 21.75 -6.54
C ALA A 247 15.58 22.46 -7.84
N LEU A 248 16.77 22.16 -8.35
CA LEU A 248 17.28 22.63 -9.62
C LEU A 248 16.54 21.99 -10.82
N ASP A 249 16.26 20.69 -10.79
CA ASP A 249 15.43 20.04 -11.81
C ASP A 249 14.01 20.61 -11.83
N ALA A 250 13.44 20.84 -10.65
CA ALA A 250 12.12 21.47 -10.53
C ALA A 250 12.12 22.91 -11.08
N LEU A 251 13.21 23.65 -10.91
CA LEU A 251 13.38 25.00 -11.46
C LEU A 251 13.48 24.98 -12.99
N TRP A 252 14.28 24.07 -13.54
CA TRP A 252 14.54 23.97 -14.98
C TRP A 252 13.33 23.49 -15.78
N HIS A 253 12.53 22.58 -15.22
CA HIS A 253 11.39 21.96 -15.93
C HIS A 253 10.05 22.65 -15.63
N ASN A 254 10.03 23.65 -14.74
CA ASN A 254 8.84 24.47 -14.50
C ASN A 254 9.06 25.89 -15.06
N ALA A 255 8.51 26.15 -16.25
CA ALA A 255 8.64 27.42 -16.94
C ALA A 255 8.27 28.64 -16.08
N ARG A 256 7.28 28.50 -15.17
CA ARG A 256 6.89 29.60 -14.27
C ARG A 256 7.98 29.92 -13.24
N LEU A 257 8.61 28.89 -12.67
CA LEU A 257 9.72 29.06 -11.72
C LEU A 257 10.97 29.60 -12.43
N ALA A 258 11.27 29.11 -13.63
CA ALA A 258 12.38 29.64 -14.45
C ALA A 258 12.20 31.13 -14.77
N VAL A 259 10.98 31.54 -15.16
CA VAL A 259 10.65 32.96 -15.39
C VAL A 259 10.82 33.77 -14.11
N PHE A 260 10.30 33.29 -12.98
CA PHE A 260 10.43 33.98 -11.69
C PHE A 260 11.90 34.14 -11.28
N PHE A 261 12.71 33.10 -11.44
CA PHE A 261 14.14 33.14 -11.16
C PHE A 261 14.87 34.13 -12.08
N THR A 262 14.50 34.17 -13.37
CA THR A 262 15.04 35.14 -14.35
C THR A 262 14.71 36.57 -13.95
N ILE A 263 13.48 36.84 -13.48
CA ILE A 263 13.08 38.16 -12.98
C ILE A 263 13.92 38.57 -11.77
N ILE A 264 14.11 37.67 -10.79
CA ILE A 264 14.95 37.94 -9.61
C ILE A 264 16.39 38.27 -10.04
N ALA A 265 16.97 37.46 -10.93
CA ALA A 265 18.32 37.68 -11.44
C ALA A 265 18.45 39.03 -12.18
N ALA A 266 17.46 39.40 -12.98
CA ALA A 266 17.43 40.69 -13.69
C ALA A 266 17.32 41.88 -12.72
N VAL A 267 16.46 41.80 -11.71
CA VAL A 267 16.31 42.85 -10.69
C VAL A 267 17.59 42.99 -9.87
N PHE A 268 18.21 41.87 -9.48
CA PHE A 268 19.45 41.88 -8.69
C PHE A 268 20.62 42.50 -9.47
N THR A 269 20.82 42.09 -10.73
CA THR A 269 21.88 42.64 -11.59
C THR A 269 21.66 44.11 -11.90
N THR A 270 20.43 44.53 -12.19
CA THR A 270 20.08 45.94 -12.40
C THR A 270 20.32 46.76 -11.14
N SER A 271 19.93 46.25 -9.96
CA SER A 271 20.15 46.93 -8.68
C SER A 271 21.63 47.11 -8.37
N LEU A 272 22.46 46.08 -8.64
CA LEU A 272 23.91 46.16 -8.47
C LEU A 272 24.54 47.19 -9.41
N GLY A 273 24.09 47.22 -10.67
CA GLY A 273 24.53 48.20 -11.67
C GLY A 273 24.21 49.64 -11.24
N THR A 274 22.96 49.89 -10.83
CA THR A 274 22.52 51.19 -10.32
C THR A 274 23.30 51.61 -9.08
N TYR A 275 23.52 50.69 -8.14
CA TYR A 275 24.31 50.97 -6.92
C TYR A 275 25.76 51.33 -7.26
N ARG A 276 26.38 50.61 -8.20
CA ARG A 276 27.75 50.88 -8.64
C ARG A 276 27.86 52.26 -9.31
N LEU A 277 26.92 52.59 -10.20
CA LEU A 277 26.85 53.91 -10.83
C LEU A 277 26.68 55.02 -9.79
N TRP A 278 25.76 54.85 -8.84
CA TRP A 278 25.55 55.82 -7.77
C TRP A 278 26.81 56.03 -6.91
N LYS A 279 27.54 54.94 -6.61
CA LYS A 279 28.79 55.00 -5.86
C LYS A 279 29.90 55.72 -6.63
N GLU A 280 29.97 55.57 -7.96
CA GLU A 280 30.92 56.28 -8.80
C GLU A 280 30.61 57.78 -8.90
N PHE A 281 29.33 58.17 -8.95
CA PHE A 281 28.93 59.59 -8.97
C PHE A 281 29.14 60.34 -7.65
N LYS A 282 29.18 59.63 -6.51
CA LYS A 282 29.37 60.24 -5.19
C LYS A 282 30.84 60.44 -4.83
N ARG A 283 31.77 59.95 -5.64
CA ARG A 283 33.21 60.01 -5.41
C ARG A 283 33.84 61.12 -6.23
#